data_AF-A0A932JPH0-F1
#
_entry.id   AF-A0A932JPH0-F1
#
_cell.length_a   1.000
_cell.length_b   1.000
_cell.length_c   1.000
_cell.angle_alpha   90.00
_cell.angle_beta   90.00
_cell.angle_gamma   90.00
#
_symmetry.space_group_name_H-M   'P 1'
#
loop_
_entity.id
_entity.type
_entity.pdbx_description
1 polymer ?
#
loop_
_entity_poly.entity_id
_entity_poly.type
_entity_poly.pdbx_seq_one_letter_code
_entity_poly.pdbx_strand_id
1 'polypeptide(L)'
;MTTRRPLLAVALLLAAPARAAETAHPGHDGLEAVELEHGGRPRRAWLKAPPKLGKRRPIVLLLTGRQGIESLRKLTRRRFEELGLRDGALVVYPEPTYNIWNDGRGVKTFQSHMEKVDDVGYLRALVKRLAARHGGDRRRVYAVGWSNGALMSKRLACEPAFDVKGVAAVGGTLALNRASRCRPKGAPSLMTVTGDLDPYFSWKEGLVRIGPFEFGRIISPEKDLALWRELLGCGRLVRSTLPDADPDDGTTVRLSSARCRDGAALRFYAVKGGGHTWPGGEPWELPTLTGPGNGDFDAADAAWKLFFPR
;
A
#
# COMPACT_ATOMS: atom_id res chain seq x y z
N MET A 1 -27.18 26.67 38.49
CA MET A 1 -25.77 26.36 38.21
C MET A 1 -25.72 25.40 37.04
N THR A 2 -25.58 25.93 35.82
CA THR A 2 -25.53 25.17 34.57
C THR A 2 -24.09 25.03 34.10
N THR A 3 -23.54 23.82 34.25
CA THR A 3 -22.18 23.50 33.81
C THR A 3 -22.14 23.40 32.29
N ARG A 4 -21.57 24.41 31.64
CA ARG A 4 -21.21 24.38 30.20
C ARG A 4 -20.05 23.41 29.99
N ARG A 5 -20.27 22.34 29.22
CA ARG A 5 -19.18 21.54 28.63
C ARG A 5 -18.58 22.33 27.46
N PRO A 6 -17.23 22.46 27.34
CA PRO A 6 -16.63 23.11 26.19
C PRO A 6 -16.74 22.18 24.98
N LEU A 7 -17.36 22.64 23.90
CA LEU A 7 -17.28 22.02 22.59
C LEU A 7 -15.88 22.29 22.04
N LEU A 8 -15.04 21.24 21.94
CA LEU A 8 -13.81 21.30 21.16
C LEU A 8 -14.20 21.44 19.68
N ALA A 9 -13.93 22.60 19.09
CA ALA A 9 -14.07 22.82 17.66
C ALA A 9 -13.00 21.99 16.92
N VAL A 10 -13.44 20.97 16.19
CA VAL A 10 -12.60 20.28 15.20
C VAL A 10 -12.45 21.23 14.01
N ALA A 11 -11.28 21.87 13.89
CA ALA A 11 -10.93 22.62 12.70
C ALA A 11 -10.67 21.64 11.54
N LEU A 12 -11.71 21.34 10.77
CA LEU A 12 -11.57 20.80 9.42
C LEU A 12 -11.02 21.92 8.53
N LEU A 13 -9.72 21.86 8.22
CA LEU A 13 -9.09 22.72 7.21
C LEU A 13 -9.75 22.48 5.85
N LEU A 14 -10.74 23.31 5.54
CA LEU A 14 -11.30 23.51 4.21
C LEU A 14 -10.30 24.33 3.38
N ALA A 15 -9.55 23.68 2.49
CA ALA A 15 -8.81 24.40 1.46
C ALA A 15 -9.78 24.79 0.33
N ALA A 16 -10.01 26.10 0.17
CA ALA A 16 -10.62 26.69 -1.02
C ALA A 16 -9.73 26.45 -2.26
N PRO A 17 -10.26 26.54 -3.50
CA PRO A 17 -9.48 26.24 -4.69
C PRO A 17 -8.51 27.41 -4.96
N ALA A 18 -7.28 27.29 -4.48
CA ALA A 18 -6.19 28.12 -4.96
C ALA A 18 -5.81 27.65 -6.36
N ARG A 19 -5.80 28.57 -7.31
CA ARG A 19 -5.20 28.39 -8.64
C ARG A 19 -3.78 27.89 -8.41
N ALA A 20 -3.47 26.69 -8.90
CA ALA A 20 -2.21 26.00 -8.63
C ALA A 20 -1.03 26.79 -9.21
N ALA A 21 -0.44 27.65 -8.39
CA ALA A 21 0.99 27.84 -8.46
C ALA A 21 1.62 26.51 -8.07
N GLU A 22 2.52 26.01 -8.90
CA GLU A 22 3.30 24.80 -8.65
C GLU A 22 4.18 25.06 -7.42
N THR A 23 3.60 24.85 -6.24
CA THR A 23 4.34 24.93 -4.99
C THR A 23 5.34 23.79 -5.02
N ALA A 24 6.63 24.15 -5.04
CA ALA A 24 7.70 23.20 -4.85
C ALA A 24 7.38 22.43 -3.56
N HIS A 25 6.99 21.16 -3.70
CA HIS A 25 6.83 20.28 -2.56
C HIS A 25 8.20 20.18 -1.91
N PRO A 26 8.31 20.38 -0.58
CA PRO A 26 9.59 20.23 0.10
C PRO A 26 10.14 18.83 -0.23
N GLY A 27 11.43 18.77 -0.56
CA GLY A 27 12.07 17.49 -0.87
C GLY A 27 11.98 16.52 0.30
N HIS A 28 12.25 15.25 0.01
CA HIS A 28 12.30 14.21 1.04
C HIS A 28 13.75 13.89 1.37
N ASP A 29 14.14 14.07 2.63
CA ASP A 29 15.53 13.92 3.07
C ASP A 29 16.16 12.60 2.62
N GLY A 30 17.28 12.71 1.90
CA GLY A 30 18.04 11.57 1.42
C GLY A 30 17.39 10.76 0.30
N LEU A 31 16.37 11.32 -0.39
CA LEU A 31 15.76 10.76 -1.60
C LEU A 31 16.05 11.63 -2.83
N GLU A 32 16.29 10.99 -3.96
CA GLU A 32 16.44 11.63 -5.27
C GLU A 32 15.07 11.82 -5.94
N ALA A 33 14.80 12.99 -6.52
CA ALA A 33 13.58 13.20 -7.30
C ALA A 33 13.69 12.54 -8.69
N VAL A 34 12.65 11.81 -9.08
CA VAL A 34 12.49 11.20 -10.41
C VAL A 34 11.24 11.77 -11.06
N GLU A 35 11.45 12.58 -12.09
CA GLU A 35 10.38 13.27 -12.81
C GLU A 35 10.18 12.70 -14.22
N LEU A 36 8.91 12.69 -14.63
CA LEU A 36 8.46 12.29 -15.95
C LEU A 36 7.07 12.88 -16.27
N GLU A 37 6.77 13.03 -17.56
CA GLU A 37 5.43 13.31 -18.06
C GLU A 37 4.65 12.00 -18.26
N HIS A 38 3.40 11.95 -17.82
CA HIS A 38 2.47 10.86 -18.18
C HIS A 38 1.03 11.34 -18.19
N GLY A 39 0.30 11.05 -19.27
CA GLY A 39 -1.11 11.46 -19.40
C GLY A 39 -1.30 12.98 -19.49
N GLY A 40 -0.32 13.70 -20.06
CA GLY A 40 -0.34 15.16 -20.19
C GLY A 40 -0.16 15.90 -18.86
N ARG A 41 0.52 15.27 -17.89
CA ARG A 41 0.73 15.80 -16.54
C ARG A 41 2.16 15.52 -16.08
N PRO A 42 2.79 16.48 -15.37
CA PRO A 42 4.02 16.20 -14.65
C PRO A 42 3.72 15.20 -13.54
N ARG A 43 4.58 14.19 -13.44
CA ARG A 43 4.55 13.17 -12.41
C ARG A 43 5.91 13.10 -11.73
N ARG A 44 5.90 12.83 -10.43
CA ARG A 44 7.10 12.76 -9.60
C ARG A 44 7.10 11.52 -8.73
N ALA A 45 8.28 10.97 -8.53
CA ALA A 45 8.57 9.93 -7.56
C ALA A 45 9.85 10.28 -6.81
N TRP A 46 10.06 9.64 -5.66
CA TRP A 46 11.26 9.81 -4.85
C TRP A 46 11.99 8.49 -4.70
N LEU A 47 13.28 8.50 -4.95
CA LEU A 47 14.11 7.31 -5.07
C LEU A 47 15.16 7.27 -3.95
N LYS A 48 15.20 6.15 -3.24
CA LYS A 48 16.38 5.70 -2.49
C LYS A 48 17.12 4.66 -3.32
N ALA A 49 18.31 5.01 -3.78
CA ALA A 49 19.18 4.10 -4.53
C ALA A 49 20.43 3.73 -3.71
N PRO A 50 20.88 2.46 -3.73
CA PRO A 50 22.14 2.07 -3.11
C PRO A 50 23.34 2.74 -3.79
N PRO A 51 24.45 2.99 -3.07
CA PRO A 51 25.60 3.76 -3.56
C PRO A 51 26.37 3.08 -4.72
N LYS A 52 26.49 1.74 -4.73
CA LYS A 52 27.14 1.02 -5.84
C LYS A 52 26.14 0.67 -6.93
N LEU A 53 26.13 1.43 -8.03
CA LEU A 53 25.29 1.20 -9.21
C LEU A 53 25.65 -0.13 -9.91
N GLY A 54 25.00 -1.22 -9.50
CA GLY A 54 24.98 -2.48 -10.24
C GLY A 54 23.89 -2.50 -11.32
N LYS A 55 23.99 -3.43 -12.28
CA LYS A 55 22.93 -3.66 -13.28
C LYS A 55 21.86 -4.60 -12.72
N ARG A 56 20.62 -4.47 -13.20
CA ARG A 56 19.47 -5.36 -12.93
C ARG A 56 18.97 -5.35 -11.47
N ARG A 57 18.83 -4.17 -10.89
CA ARG A 57 18.33 -3.97 -9.52
C ARG A 57 16.82 -4.22 -9.41
N PRO A 58 16.31 -4.92 -8.37
CA PRO A 58 14.89 -4.93 -8.08
C PRO A 58 14.32 -3.51 -7.94
N ILE A 59 13.07 -3.33 -8.32
CA ILE A 59 12.32 -2.08 -8.08
C ILE A 59 11.22 -2.39 -7.09
N VAL A 60 11.21 -1.70 -5.95
CA VAL A 60 10.15 -1.79 -4.94
C VAL A 60 9.41 -0.46 -4.90
N LEU A 61 8.18 -0.46 -5.40
CA LEU A 61 7.29 0.70 -5.38
C LEU A 61 6.55 0.74 -4.04
N LEU A 62 6.66 1.85 -3.31
CA LEU A 62 5.99 2.09 -2.04
C LEU A 62 4.84 3.08 -2.27
N LEU A 63 3.63 2.54 -2.40
CA LEU A 63 2.43 3.30 -2.70
C LEU A 63 1.77 3.78 -1.40
N THR A 64 1.74 5.08 -1.20
CA THR A 64 1.24 5.71 0.02
C THR A 64 -0.29 5.71 0.10
N GLY A 65 -0.80 5.90 1.31
CA GLY A 65 -2.14 6.42 1.51
C GLY A 65 -2.24 7.92 1.15
N ARG A 66 -3.33 8.56 1.59
CA ARG A 66 -3.59 9.99 1.32
C ARG A 66 -2.69 10.95 2.10
N GLN A 67 -2.02 10.44 3.13
CA GLN A 67 -1.14 11.21 4.03
C GLN A 67 0.23 11.50 3.41
N GLY A 68 0.55 10.89 2.26
CA GLY A 68 1.77 11.14 1.52
C GLY A 68 2.99 10.35 2.00
N ILE A 69 4.15 10.71 1.45
CA ILE A 69 5.39 9.93 1.54
C ILE A 69 6.00 9.95 2.94
N GLU A 70 6.13 11.13 3.57
CA GLU A 70 6.71 11.20 4.92
C GLU A 70 5.91 10.40 5.94
N SER A 71 4.58 10.34 5.79
CA SER A 71 3.74 9.52 6.64
C SER A 71 4.06 8.04 6.52
N LEU A 72 4.21 7.52 5.29
CA LEU A 72 4.61 6.11 5.07
C LEU A 72 6.04 5.85 5.54
N ARG A 73 6.96 6.80 5.33
CA ARG A 73 8.35 6.71 5.82
C ARG A 73 8.39 6.60 7.34
N LYS A 74 7.64 7.43 8.06
CA LYS A 74 7.52 7.37 9.52
C LYS A 74 6.86 6.07 9.97
N LEU A 75 5.69 5.71 9.42
CA LEU A 75 4.99 4.45 9.72
C LEU A 75 5.91 3.24 9.64
N THR A 76 6.72 3.18 8.59
CA THR A 76 7.59 2.03 8.34
C THR A 76 8.96 2.18 8.99
N ARG A 77 9.19 3.22 9.82
CA ARG A 77 10.51 3.54 10.41
C ARG A 77 11.63 3.63 9.36
N ARG A 78 11.29 4.04 8.13
CA ARG A 78 12.17 4.03 6.95
C ARG A 78 12.78 2.65 6.65
N ARG A 79 12.19 1.57 7.17
CA ARG A 79 12.72 0.21 7.11
C ARG A 79 12.96 -0.27 5.68
N PHE A 80 12.08 0.08 4.74
CA PHE A 80 12.30 -0.26 3.33
C PHE A 80 13.56 0.40 2.74
N GLU A 81 13.91 1.62 3.14
CA GLU A 81 15.14 2.27 2.70
C GLU A 81 16.36 1.46 3.15
N GLU A 82 16.39 1.05 4.43
CA GLU A 82 17.46 0.21 4.99
C GLU A 82 17.59 -1.12 4.25
N LEU A 83 16.47 -1.80 4.04
CA LEU A 83 16.40 -3.08 3.34
C LEU A 83 16.86 -2.94 1.88
N GLY A 84 16.46 -1.87 1.20
CA GLY A 84 16.87 -1.57 -0.17
C GLY A 84 18.37 -1.28 -0.29
N LEU A 85 18.92 -0.50 0.65
CA LEU A 85 20.35 -0.25 0.71
C LEU A 85 21.15 -1.53 0.98
N ARG A 86 20.67 -2.39 1.88
CA ARG A 86 21.29 -3.67 2.22
C ARG A 86 21.31 -4.65 1.05
N ASP A 87 20.17 -4.81 0.37
CA ASP A 87 19.98 -5.88 -0.62
C ASP A 87 20.10 -5.39 -2.08
N GLY A 88 20.44 -4.12 -2.29
CA GLY A 88 20.71 -3.57 -3.61
C GLY A 88 19.46 -3.28 -4.46
N ALA A 89 18.32 -2.98 -3.84
CA ALA A 89 17.07 -2.66 -4.52
C ALA A 89 16.85 -1.14 -4.65
N LEU A 90 16.17 -0.73 -5.72
CA LEU A 90 15.64 0.63 -5.87
C LEU A 90 14.34 0.72 -5.06
N VAL A 91 14.33 1.56 -4.02
CA VAL A 91 13.14 1.81 -3.21
C VAL A 91 12.57 3.14 -3.65
N VAL A 92 11.33 3.10 -4.14
CA VAL A 92 10.72 4.21 -4.86
C VAL A 92 9.41 4.57 -4.21
N TYR A 93 9.18 5.85 -3.97
CA TYR A 93 7.92 6.41 -3.48
C TYR A 93 7.29 7.26 -4.60
N PRO A 94 6.44 6.66 -5.46
CA PRO A 94 5.72 7.41 -6.49
C PRO A 94 4.66 8.31 -5.87
N GLU A 95 4.51 9.55 -6.36
CA GLU A 95 3.41 10.42 -5.93
C GLU A 95 2.13 10.15 -6.73
N PRO A 96 0.98 9.98 -6.04
CA PRO A 96 -0.32 10.02 -6.70
C PRO A 96 -0.70 11.47 -7.05
N THR A 97 -1.44 11.65 -8.14
CA THR A 97 -2.10 12.93 -8.42
C THR A 97 -3.17 13.21 -7.36
N TYR A 98 -3.32 14.47 -6.92
CA TYR A 98 -4.31 14.89 -5.91
C TYR A 98 -4.17 14.18 -4.54
N ASN A 99 -2.98 13.64 -4.23
CA ASN A 99 -2.74 12.85 -3.01
C ASN A 99 -3.66 11.61 -2.89
N ILE A 100 -4.14 11.05 -4.01
CA ILE A 100 -4.96 9.84 -3.99
C ILE A 100 -4.85 9.02 -5.29
N TRP A 101 -4.48 7.75 -5.15
CA TRP A 101 -4.46 6.81 -6.26
C TRP A 101 -5.85 6.57 -6.80
N ASN A 102 -6.01 6.62 -8.12
CA ASN A 102 -7.12 5.98 -8.80
C ASN A 102 -6.94 4.47 -8.70
N ASP A 103 -7.49 3.88 -7.64
CA ASP A 103 -7.38 2.44 -7.35
C ASP A 103 -8.48 1.59 -8.00
N GLY A 104 -9.33 2.21 -8.83
CA GLY A 104 -10.39 1.53 -9.55
C GLY A 104 -11.69 1.31 -8.75
N ARG A 105 -11.82 1.88 -7.53
CA ARG A 105 -13.11 1.88 -6.81
C ARG A 105 -14.21 2.72 -7.46
N GLY A 106 -13.86 3.65 -8.36
CA GLY A 106 -14.84 4.52 -9.04
C GLY A 106 -15.58 5.51 -8.12
N VAL A 107 -14.93 6.00 -7.07
CA VAL A 107 -15.51 6.94 -6.10
C VAL A 107 -15.74 8.31 -6.75
N LYS A 108 -16.97 8.80 -6.75
CA LYS A 108 -17.36 10.04 -7.45
C LYS A 108 -16.87 11.33 -6.78
N THR A 109 -16.38 11.25 -5.54
CA THR A 109 -15.86 12.39 -4.78
C THR A 109 -14.34 12.51 -4.85
N PHE A 110 -13.64 11.52 -5.43
CA PHE A 110 -12.19 11.56 -5.58
C PHE A 110 -11.82 12.08 -6.97
N GLN A 111 -11.09 13.19 -7.02
CA GLN A 111 -10.74 13.84 -8.29
C GLN A 111 -9.93 12.93 -9.21
N SER A 112 -9.03 12.11 -8.67
CA SER A 112 -8.29 11.12 -9.48
C SER A 112 -9.20 10.09 -10.16
N HIS A 113 -10.36 9.80 -9.59
CA HIS A 113 -11.37 8.91 -10.18
C HIS A 113 -12.24 9.65 -11.20
N MET A 114 -12.68 10.88 -10.88
CA MET A 114 -13.49 11.71 -11.79
C MET A 114 -12.74 11.99 -13.10
N GLU A 115 -11.46 12.35 -12.99
CA GLU A 115 -10.59 12.64 -14.13
C GLU A 115 -9.98 11.39 -14.76
N LYS A 116 -10.32 10.20 -14.24
CA LYS A 116 -9.82 8.90 -14.73
C LYS A 116 -8.29 8.89 -14.84
N VAL A 117 -7.59 9.41 -13.83
CA VAL A 117 -6.11 9.49 -13.82
C VAL A 117 -5.51 8.11 -14.07
N ASP A 118 -4.61 8.01 -15.05
CA ASP A 118 -3.95 6.76 -15.44
C ASP A 118 -2.73 6.47 -14.57
N ASP A 119 -2.98 6.07 -13.33
CA ASP A 119 -1.91 5.71 -12.39
C ASP A 119 -1.19 4.41 -12.76
N VAL A 120 -1.86 3.47 -13.43
CA VAL A 120 -1.24 2.22 -13.88
C VAL A 120 -0.22 2.52 -14.98
N GLY A 121 -0.59 3.34 -15.98
CA GLY A 121 0.33 3.78 -17.03
C GLY A 121 1.48 4.61 -16.47
N TYR A 122 1.22 5.51 -15.51
CA TYR A 122 2.26 6.29 -14.84
C TYR A 122 3.30 5.39 -14.19
N LEU A 123 2.86 4.43 -13.37
CA LEU A 123 3.78 3.54 -12.67
C LEU A 123 4.58 2.66 -13.65
N ARG A 124 3.99 2.27 -14.80
CA ARG A 124 4.73 1.57 -15.87
C ARG A 124 5.79 2.46 -16.51
N ALA A 125 5.47 3.71 -16.78
CA ALA A 125 6.40 4.70 -17.34
C ALA A 125 7.55 4.98 -16.35
N LEU A 126 7.24 5.09 -15.06
CA LEU A 126 8.22 5.24 -13.99
C LEU A 126 9.18 4.04 -13.92
N VAL A 127 8.68 2.80 -13.97
CA VAL A 127 9.52 1.60 -14.02
C VAL A 127 10.46 1.62 -15.24
N LYS A 128 9.98 2.05 -16.42
CA LYS A 128 10.82 2.20 -17.61
C LYS A 128 11.92 3.26 -17.40
N ARG A 129 11.57 4.40 -16.79
CA ARG A 129 12.50 5.48 -16.45
C ARG A 129 13.61 5.00 -15.49
N LEU A 130 13.22 4.29 -14.44
CA LEU A 130 14.14 3.72 -13.45
C LEU A 130 15.07 2.66 -14.05
N ALA A 131 14.56 1.83 -14.95
CA ALA A 131 15.38 0.88 -15.68
C ALA A 131 16.45 1.57 -16.53
N ALA A 132 16.09 2.64 -17.23
CA ALA A 132 16.99 3.37 -18.11
C ALA A 132 18.06 4.17 -17.34
N ARG A 133 17.72 4.78 -16.20
CA ARG A 133 18.60 5.72 -15.49
C ARG A 133 19.30 5.13 -14.26
N HIS A 134 18.71 4.13 -13.61
CA HIS A 134 19.19 3.61 -12.33
C HIS A 134 19.46 2.09 -12.35
N GLY A 135 19.46 1.47 -13.54
CA GLY A 135 19.77 0.05 -13.71
C GLY A 135 18.70 -0.90 -13.16
N GLY A 136 17.45 -0.41 -13.00
CA GLY A 136 16.32 -1.23 -12.54
C GLY A 136 15.98 -2.39 -13.48
N ASP A 137 15.66 -3.55 -12.93
CA ASP A 137 15.20 -4.73 -13.65
C ASP A 137 13.67 -4.73 -13.74
N ARG A 138 13.16 -4.49 -14.95
CA ARG A 138 11.72 -4.50 -15.26
C ARG A 138 11.05 -5.86 -15.02
N ARG A 139 11.82 -6.94 -14.84
CA ARG A 139 11.33 -8.28 -14.51
C ARG A 139 11.28 -8.55 -13.01
N ARG A 140 11.80 -7.64 -12.17
CA ARG A 140 11.84 -7.76 -10.70
C ARG A 140 11.21 -6.51 -10.06
N VAL A 141 9.94 -6.29 -10.35
CA VAL A 141 9.16 -5.16 -9.83
C VAL A 141 8.19 -5.65 -8.77
N TYR A 142 8.18 -4.99 -7.62
CA TYR A 142 7.34 -5.30 -6.47
C TYR A 142 6.58 -4.04 -6.05
N ALA A 143 5.40 -4.22 -5.46
CA ALA A 143 4.62 -3.12 -4.92
C ALA A 143 4.26 -3.37 -3.46
N VAL A 144 4.49 -2.38 -2.62
CA VAL A 144 4.01 -2.35 -1.24
C VAL A 144 3.04 -1.19 -1.13
N GLY A 145 1.91 -1.40 -0.50
CA GLY A 145 0.88 -0.39 -0.38
C GLY A 145 0.31 -0.28 1.03
N TRP A 146 0.06 0.97 1.44
CA TRP A 146 -0.65 1.31 2.67
C TRP A 146 -1.99 1.97 2.35
N SER A 147 -3.09 1.53 2.98
CA SER A 147 -4.42 2.14 2.83
C SER A 147 -4.85 2.23 1.36
N ASN A 148 -5.16 3.41 0.81
CA ASN A 148 -5.42 3.61 -0.64
C ASN A 148 -4.32 3.03 -1.55
N GLY A 149 -3.04 3.12 -1.15
CA GLY A 149 -1.93 2.50 -1.84
C GLY A 149 -1.95 0.96 -1.81
N ALA A 150 -2.57 0.34 -0.80
CA ALA A 150 -2.78 -1.10 -0.73
C ALA A 150 -3.77 -1.58 -1.81
N LEU A 151 -4.88 -0.86 -2.00
CA LEU A 151 -5.81 -1.12 -3.11
C LEU A 151 -5.13 -0.91 -4.47
N MET A 152 -4.34 0.16 -4.61
CA MET A 152 -3.61 0.43 -5.84
C MET A 152 -2.57 -0.66 -6.14
N SER A 153 -1.84 -1.15 -5.13
CA SER A 153 -0.88 -2.24 -5.29
C SER A 153 -1.57 -3.52 -5.76
N LYS A 154 -2.75 -3.83 -5.21
CA LYS A 154 -3.58 -4.95 -5.69
C LYS A 154 -4.10 -4.70 -7.11
N ARG A 155 -4.49 -3.47 -7.46
CA ARG A 155 -4.88 -3.11 -8.84
C ARG A 155 -3.74 -3.36 -9.82
N LEU A 156 -2.49 -3.05 -9.46
CA LEU A 156 -1.32 -3.34 -10.30
C LEU A 156 -1.17 -4.84 -10.58
N ALA A 157 -1.26 -5.69 -9.55
CA ALA A 157 -1.23 -7.15 -9.74
C ALA A 157 -2.43 -7.67 -10.53
N CYS A 158 -3.56 -6.98 -10.45
CA CYS A 158 -4.82 -7.41 -11.05
C CYS A 158 -4.93 -7.10 -12.55
N GLU A 159 -4.17 -6.10 -13.03
CA GLU A 159 -4.22 -5.65 -14.42
C GLU A 159 -3.09 -6.27 -15.26
N PRO A 160 -3.40 -6.89 -16.42
CA PRO A 160 -2.36 -7.51 -17.25
C PRO A 160 -1.39 -6.49 -17.86
N ALA A 161 -1.75 -5.22 -17.83
CA ALA A 161 -0.91 -4.10 -18.25
C ALA A 161 0.36 -3.96 -17.39
N PHE A 162 0.37 -4.47 -16.16
CA PHE A 162 1.50 -4.35 -15.22
C PHE A 162 1.94 -5.73 -14.73
N ASP A 163 3.23 -6.06 -14.89
CA ASP A 163 3.81 -7.33 -14.45
C ASP A 163 4.60 -7.15 -13.14
N VAL A 164 3.90 -7.13 -12.00
CA VAL A 164 4.55 -7.22 -10.68
C VAL A 164 4.90 -8.66 -10.35
N LYS A 165 6.00 -8.87 -9.63
CA LYS A 165 6.43 -10.17 -9.10
C LYS A 165 6.02 -10.38 -7.65
N GLY A 166 5.65 -9.32 -6.96
CA GLY A 166 4.99 -9.45 -5.67
C GLY A 166 4.29 -8.19 -5.22
N VAL A 167 3.30 -8.38 -4.36
CA VAL A 167 2.50 -7.33 -3.73
C VAL A 167 2.45 -7.56 -2.22
N ALA A 168 2.66 -6.52 -1.43
CA ALA A 168 2.32 -6.50 -0.01
C ALA A 168 1.34 -5.36 0.26
N ALA A 169 0.13 -5.69 0.69
CA ALA A 169 -0.96 -4.74 0.90
C ALA A 169 -1.33 -4.71 2.38
N VAL A 170 -1.13 -3.57 3.03
CA VAL A 170 -1.44 -3.38 4.46
C VAL A 170 -2.59 -2.39 4.58
N GLY A 171 -3.66 -2.80 5.29
CA GLY A 171 -4.85 -1.96 5.46
C GLY A 171 -5.61 -1.73 4.15
N GLY A 172 -5.81 -2.77 3.32
CA GLY A 172 -6.63 -2.64 2.12
C GLY A 172 -6.75 -3.91 1.27
N THR A 173 -7.95 -4.15 0.75
CA THR A 173 -8.29 -5.27 -0.14
C THR A 173 -8.52 -4.79 -1.58
N LEU A 174 -8.79 -5.70 -2.51
CA LEU A 174 -9.10 -5.29 -3.89
C LEU A 174 -10.45 -4.55 -3.97
N ALA A 175 -10.51 -3.51 -4.81
CA ALA A 175 -11.75 -2.82 -5.11
C ALA A 175 -12.80 -3.78 -5.68
N LEU A 176 -14.05 -3.67 -5.23
CA LEU A 176 -15.14 -4.58 -5.64
C LEU A 176 -15.33 -4.60 -7.16
N ASN A 177 -15.29 -3.43 -7.80
CA ASN A 177 -15.43 -3.28 -9.25
C ASN A 177 -14.30 -3.93 -10.06
N ARG A 178 -13.18 -4.27 -9.41
CA ARG A 178 -12.02 -4.90 -10.03
C ARG A 178 -12.01 -6.41 -9.86
N ALA A 179 -12.59 -6.93 -8.79
CA ALA A 179 -12.54 -8.35 -8.44
C ALA A 179 -12.98 -9.29 -9.56
N SER A 180 -14.13 -9.02 -10.21
CA SER A 180 -14.66 -9.87 -11.28
C SER A 180 -13.87 -9.82 -12.60
N ARG A 181 -13.08 -8.75 -12.81
CA ARG A 181 -12.31 -8.51 -14.04
C ARG A 181 -10.81 -8.69 -13.83
N CYS A 182 -10.44 -9.28 -12.69
CA CYS A 182 -9.05 -9.40 -12.31
C CYS A 182 -8.33 -10.44 -13.16
N ARG A 183 -7.26 -10.03 -13.85
CA ARG A 183 -6.51 -10.87 -14.79
C ARG A 183 -5.01 -10.59 -14.64
N PRO A 184 -4.36 -11.11 -13.58
CA PRO A 184 -2.92 -10.98 -13.40
C PRO A 184 -2.15 -11.51 -14.60
N LYS A 185 -1.09 -10.80 -15.02
CA LYS A 185 -0.23 -11.24 -16.14
C LYS A 185 0.60 -12.50 -15.80
N GLY A 186 0.89 -12.70 -14.53
CA GLY A 186 1.60 -13.88 -14.00
C GLY A 186 1.11 -14.22 -12.61
N ALA A 187 1.92 -14.97 -11.85
CA ALA A 187 1.63 -15.30 -10.45
C ALA A 187 2.52 -14.46 -9.50
N PRO A 188 2.16 -13.22 -9.14
CA PRO A 188 2.89 -12.48 -8.12
C PRO A 188 2.72 -13.14 -6.75
N SER A 189 3.81 -13.18 -5.95
CA SER A 189 3.70 -13.45 -4.52
C SER A 189 2.86 -12.36 -3.85
N LEU A 190 1.92 -12.71 -2.99
CA LEU A 190 0.97 -11.75 -2.43
C LEU A 190 0.88 -11.84 -0.91
N MET A 191 1.06 -10.71 -0.25
CA MET A 191 0.85 -10.49 1.18
C MET A 191 -0.32 -9.53 1.38
N THR A 192 -1.21 -9.85 2.31
CA THR A 192 -2.25 -8.94 2.78
C THR A 192 -2.28 -8.93 4.30
N VAL A 193 -2.39 -7.74 4.89
CA VAL A 193 -2.49 -7.52 6.34
C VAL A 193 -3.76 -6.73 6.60
N THR A 194 -4.58 -7.20 7.54
CA THR A 194 -5.83 -6.51 7.90
C THR A 194 -6.12 -6.71 9.38
N GLY A 195 -6.44 -5.60 10.06
CA GLY A 195 -6.94 -5.58 11.43
C GLY A 195 -8.47 -5.77 11.47
N ASP A 196 -9.01 -6.45 12.48
CA ASP A 196 -10.46 -6.64 12.66
C ASP A 196 -11.20 -5.49 13.34
N LEU A 197 -10.45 -4.54 13.89
CA LEU A 197 -10.94 -3.25 14.36
C LEU A 197 -10.52 -2.09 13.44
N ASP A 198 -10.07 -2.37 12.21
CA ASP A 198 -9.77 -1.34 11.20
C ASP A 198 -11.05 -0.54 10.85
N PRO A 199 -11.14 0.75 11.19
CA PRO A 199 -12.35 1.54 10.97
C PRO A 199 -12.56 1.96 9.51
N TYR A 200 -11.57 1.72 8.64
CA TYR A 200 -11.61 2.05 7.21
C TYR A 200 -11.91 0.79 6.38
N PHE A 201 -11.30 -0.34 6.69
CA PHE A 201 -11.40 -1.57 5.91
C PHE A 201 -12.09 -2.68 6.71
N SER A 202 -13.43 -2.60 6.74
CA SER A 202 -14.26 -3.60 7.40
C SER A 202 -14.00 -5.01 6.91
N TRP A 203 -14.19 -5.99 7.80
CA TRP A 203 -14.21 -7.41 7.46
C TRP A 203 -15.43 -7.82 6.62
N LYS A 204 -16.38 -6.91 6.42
CA LYS A 204 -17.53 -7.10 5.54
C LYS A 204 -17.25 -6.51 4.17
N GLU A 205 -17.65 -7.24 3.14
CA GLU A 205 -17.72 -6.68 1.78
C GLU A 205 -18.73 -5.54 1.75
N GLY A 206 -18.41 -4.47 1.04
CA GLY A 206 -19.36 -3.39 0.83
C GLY A 206 -18.73 -2.02 0.74
N LEU A 207 -19.58 -1.02 0.95
CA LEU A 207 -19.22 0.38 0.91
C LEU A 207 -18.46 0.76 2.19
N VAL A 208 -17.26 1.32 2.00
CA VAL A 208 -16.52 1.96 3.09
C VAL A 208 -17.11 3.34 3.34
N ARG A 209 -17.54 3.59 4.56
CA ARG A 209 -18.13 4.86 5.02
C ARG A 209 -17.43 5.35 6.29
N ILE A 210 -17.11 6.64 6.33
CA ILE A 210 -16.57 7.29 7.52
C ILE A 210 -17.35 8.58 7.72
N GLY A 211 -18.22 8.57 8.72
CA GLY A 211 -19.24 9.60 8.87
C GLY A 211 -20.03 9.78 7.55
N PRO A 212 -20.13 11.00 7.00
CA PRO A 212 -20.88 11.25 5.77
C PRO A 212 -20.12 10.85 4.49
N PHE A 213 -18.82 10.53 4.58
CA PHE A 213 -17.97 10.33 3.40
C PHE A 213 -17.96 8.87 2.94
N GLU A 214 -18.13 8.66 1.65
CA GLU A 214 -18.03 7.36 0.98
C GLU A 214 -16.64 7.19 0.34
N PHE A 215 -15.99 6.06 0.61
CA PHE A 215 -14.66 5.71 0.09
C PHE A 215 -14.74 4.57 -0.92
N GLY A 216 -15.92 4.32 -1.49
CA GLY A 216 -16.12 3.26 -2.48
C GLY A 216 -16.23 1.86 -1.88
N ARG A 217 -16.40 0.88 -2.76
CA ARG A 217 -16.69 -0.50 -2.37
C ARG A 217 -15.47 -1.41 -2.51
N ILE A 218 -15.28 -2.27 -1.52
CA ILE A 218 -14.19 -3.27 -1.45
C ILE A 218 -14.78 -4.67 -1.27
N ILE A 219 -14.02 -5.71 -1.65
CA ILE A 219 -14.33 -7.08 -1.22
C ILE A 219 -13.84 -7.31 0.23
N SER A 220 -14.44 -8.26 0.95
CA SER A 220 -13.98 -8.62 2.29
C SER A 220 -12.56 -9.21 2.25
N PRO A 221 -11.78 -9.12 3.35
CA PRO A 221 -10.45 -9.74 3.43
C PRO A 221 -10.46 -11.24 3.12
N GLU A 222 -11.50 -11.96 3.53
CA GLU A 222 -11.64 -13.40 3.28
C GLU A 222 -11.92 -13.70 1.80
N LYS A 223 -12.75 -12.88 1.14
CA LYS A 223 -13.00 -13.00 -0.30
C LYS A 223 -11.79 -12.59 -1.11
N ASP A 224 -11.02 -11.61 -0.64
CA ASP A 224 -9.74 -11.24 -1.23
C ASP A 224 -8.73 -12.39 -1.16
N LEU A 225 -8.56 -13.02 0.01
CA LEU A 225 -7.74 -14.22 0.16
C LEU A 225 -8.18 -15.35 -0.78
N ALA A 226 -9.48 -15.62 -0.87
CA ALA A 226 -10.02 -16.67 -1.73
C ALA A 226 -9.76 -16.37 -3.22
N LEU A 227 -10.02 -15.13 -3.65
CA LEU A 227 -9.79 -14.66 -5.01
C LEU A 227 -8.32 -14.83 -5.42
N TRP A 228 -7.38 -14.36 -4.59
CA TRP A 228 -5.95 -14.47 -4.90
C TRP A 228 -5.46 -15.92 -4.84
N ARG A 229 -6.01 -16.75 -3.95
CA ARG A 229 -5.71 -18.19 -3.94
C ARG A 229 -6.07 -18.85 -5.28
N GLU A 230 -7.22 -18.50 -5.83
CA GLU A 230 -7.68 -18.99 -7.13
C GLU A 230 -6.83 -18.45 -8.29
N LEU A 231 -6.70 -17.11 -8.40
CA LEU A 231 -5.97 -16.45 -9.49
C LEU A 231 -4.49 -16.86 -9.59
N LEU A 232 -3.89 -17.20 -8.45
CA LEU A 232 -2.48 -17.60 -8.37
C LEU A 232 -2.31 -19.14 -8.38
N GLY A 233 -3.40 -19.92 -8.48
CA GLY A 233 -3.34 -21.38 -8.50
C GLY A 233 -2.68 -21.97 -7.26
N CYS A 234 -3.03 -21.46 -6.08
CA CYS A 234 -2.42 -21.88 -4.83
C CYS A 234 -3.02 -23.18 -4.29
N GLY A 235 -2.18 -23.97 -3.62
CA GLY A 235 -2.58 -25.17 -2.92
C GLY A 235 -3.35 -24.91 -1.63
N ARG A 236 -3.37 -25.92 -0.75
CA ARG A 236 -4.05 -25.85 0.55
C ARG A 236 -3.50 -24.71 1.41
N LEU A 237 -4.39 -23.94 2.02
CA LEU A 237 -4.03 -22.96 3.04
C LEU A 237 -3.59 -23.66 4.33
N VAL A 238 -2.40 -23.32 4.81
CA VAL A 238 -1.89 -23.65 6.13
C VAL A 238 -2.13 -22.45 7.04
N ARG A 239 -2.74 -22.68 8.20
CA ARG A 239 -3.03 -21.63 9.19
C ARG A 239 -2.17 -21.83 10.42
N SER A 240 -1.64 -20.73 10.94
CA SER A 240 -0.89 -20.69 12.19
C SER A 240 -1.17 -19.38 12.92
N THR A 241 -0.84 -19.33 14.21
CA THR A 241 -0.76 -18.08 14.97
C THR A 241 0.71 -17.69 15.06
N LEU A 242 1.04 -16.42 14.92
CA LEU A 242 2.40 -15.94 15.21
C LEU A 242 2.64 -15.91 16.73
N PRO A 243 3.89 -15.97 17.19
CA PRO A 243 4.20 -15.63 18.57
C PRO A 243 3.69 -14.23 18.90
N ASP A 244 3.10 -14.10 20.10
CA ASP A 244 2.73 -12.82 20.69
C ASP A 244 4.01 -12.19 21.26
N ALA A 245 4.60 -11.26 20.50
CA ALA A 245 5.88 -10.65 20.84
C ALA A 245 5.70 -9.34 21.63
N ASP A 246 4.50 -8.77 21.60
CA ASP A 246 4.10 -7.57 22.35
C ASP A 246 2.75 -7.82 23.07
N PRO A 247 2.75 -8.59 24.16
CA PRO A 247 1.52 -9.05 24.82
C PRO A 247 0.69 -7.92 25.44
N ASP A 248 1.26 -6.72 25.56
CA ASP A 248 0.60 -5.56 26.13
C ASP A 248 -0.20 -4.75 25.08
N ASP A 249 -0.06 -5.08 23.78
CA ASP A 249 -0.77 -4.37 22.70
C ASP A 249 -2.24 -4.82 22.52
N GLY A 250 -2.62 -5.93 23.16
CA GLY A 250 -3.98 -6.48 23.16
C GLY A 250 -4.40 -7.12 21.83
N THR A 251 -3.45 -7.45 20.97
CA THR A 251 -3.68 -8.02 19.63
C THR A 251 -3.06 -9.40 19.47
N THR A 252 -3.48 -10.13 18.42
CA THR A 252 -2.84 -11.41 18.04
C THR A 252 -2.89 -11.57 16.52
N VAL A 253 -1.92 -12.29 15.95
CA VAL A 253 -1.84 -12.47 14.49
C VAL A 253 -2.09 -13.92 14.07
N ARG A 254 -3.13 -14.13 13.26
CA ARG A 254 -3.35 -15.39 12.54
C ARG A 254 -2.82 -15.28 11.11
N LEU A 255 -1.85 -16.11 10.77
CA LEU A 255 -1.28 -16.22 9.44
C LEU A 255 -1.95 -17.37 8.67
N SER A 256 -2.51 -17.07 7.50
CA SER A 256 -2.86 -18.06 6.47
C SER A 256 -1.83 -18.02 5.35
N SER A 257 -1.28 -19.16 4.95
CA SER A 257 -0.25 -19.24 3.93
C SER A 257 -0.47 -20.37 2.93
N ALA A 258 -0.10 -20.16 1.67
CA ALA A 258 -0.09 -21.21 0.65
C ALA A 258 1.06 -21.00 -0.34
N ARG A 259 1.54 -22.12 -0.90
CA ARG A 259 2.38 -22.10 -2.11
C ARG A 259 1.48 -22.03 -3.34
N CYS A 260 1.93 -21.30 -4.33
CA CYS A 260 1.21 -21.01 -5.57
C CYS A 260 2.06 -21.43 -6.78
N ARG A 261 1.48 -21.35 -7.98
CA ARG A 261 2.22 -21.68 -9.20
C ARG A 261 3.45 -20.77 -9.37
N ASP A 262 4.40 -21.22 -10.17
CA ASP A 262 5.64 -20.49 -10.48
C ASP A 262 6.49 -20.14 -9.24
N GLY A 263 6.34 -20.89 -8.15
CA GLY A 263 7.06 -20.66 -6.90
C GLY A 263 6.55 -19.47 -6.09
N ALA A 264 5.45 -18.85 -6.49
CA ALA A 264 4.84 -17.74 -5.76
C ALA A 264 4.26 -18.19 -4.42
N ALA A 265 4.10 -17.24 -3.50
CA ALA A 265 3.52 -17.50 -2.19
C ALA A 265 2.39 -16.52 -1.86
N LEU A 266 1.36 -17.04 -1.20
CA LEU A 266 0.25 -16.26 -0.66
C LEU A 266 0.37 -16.22 0.87
N ARG A 267 0.28 -15.03 1.45
CA ARG A 267 0.35 -14.77 2.90
C ARG A 267 -0.77 -13.81 3.29
N PHE A 268 -1.58 -14.19 4.26
CA PHE A 268 -2.63 -13.33 4.82
C PHE A 268 -2.50 -13.27 6.33
N TYR A 269 -2.22 -12.07 6.84
CA TYR A 269 -2.08 -11.77 8.25
C TYR A 269 -3.37 -11.10 8.73
N ALA A 270 -4.16 -11.85 9.48
CA ALA A 270 -5.33 -11.35 10.17
C ALA A 270 -4.92 -10.91 11.58
N VAL A 271 -4.97 -9.62 11.86
CA VAL A 271 -4.60 -9.04 13.15
C VAL A 271 -5.88 -8.86 13.97
N LYS A 272 -6.11 -9.76 14.93
CA LYS A 272 -7.24 -9.68 15.85
C LYS A 272 -6.96 -8.62 16.91
N GLY A 273 -7.93 -7.74 17.18
CA GLY A 273 -7.77 -6.54 17.99
C GLY A 273 -7.08 -5.38 17.25
N GLY A 274 -6.50 -5.63 16.07
CA GLY A 274 -5.72 -4.64 15.34
C GLY A 274 -6.58 -3.64 14.56
N GLY A 275 -6.09 -2.41 14.47
CA GLY A 275 -6.71 -1.33 13.70
C GLY A 275 -6.15 -1.15 12.28
N HIS A 276 -6.39 0.04 11.72
CA HIS A 276 -5.77 0.59 10.53
C HIS A 276 -4.37 1.12 10.85
N THR A 277 -3.46 0.21 11.18
CA THR A 277 -2.07 0.50 11.53
C THR A 277 -1.08 -0.33 10.70
N TRP A 278 0.21 0.00 10.80
CA TRP A 278 1.28 -0.78 10.20
C TRP A 278 1.95 -1.65 11.28
N PRO A 279 1.86 -2.99 11.23
CA PRO A 279 2.50 -3.85 12.23
C PRO A 279 4.02 -3.68 12.29
N GLY A 280 4.55 -3.56 13.52
CA GLY A 280 5.95 -3.26 13.82
C GLY A 280 6.39 -1.83 13.46
N GLY A 281 5.46 -0.99 13.04
CA GLY A 281 5.70 0.40 12.64
C GLY A 281 5.67 1.40 13.78
N GLU A 282 5.82 2.69 13.44
CA GLU A 282 5.55 3.77 14.38
C GLU A 282 4.05 3.84 14.72
N PRO A 283 3.68 3.97 16.01
CA PRO A 283 2.32 4.26 16.41
C PRO A 283 1.78 5.50 15.70
N TRP A 284 0.53 5.43 15.25
CA TRP A 284 -0.09 6.57 14.61
C TRP A 284 -0.42 7.66 15.64
N GLU A 285 -0.24 8.93 15.26
CA GLU A 285 -0.43 10.08 16.17
C GLU A 285 -1.86 10.20 16.73
N LEU A 286 -2.84 9.56 16.08
CA LEU A 286 -4.26 9.56 16.50
C LEU A 286 -4.83 8.13 16.58
N PRO A 287 -4.52 7.36 17.64
CA PRO A 287 -4.98 5.98 17.79
C PRO A 287 -6.51 5.84 17.83
N THR A 288 -7.23 6.88 18.25
CA THR A 288 -8.71 6.90 18.26
C THR A 288 -9.32 6.84 16.85
N LEU A 289 -8.55 7.22 15.82
CA LEU A 289 -9.00 7.18 14.43
C LEU A 289 -8.56 5.93 13.69
N THR A 290 -7.48 5.28 14.14
CA THR A 290 -6.92 4.10 13.48
C THR A 290 -7.22 2.81 14.22
N GLY A 291 -7.47 2.84 15.51
CA GLY A 291 -7.51 1.64 16.36
C GLY A 291 -6.10 1.16 16.75
N PRO A 292 -6.01 0.02 17.47
CA PRO A 292 -4.75 -0.47 18.05
C PRO A 292 -3.66 -0.82 17.02
N GLY A 293 -2.41 -0.67 17.45
CA GLY A 293 -1.22 -1.17 16.75
C GLY A 293 -1.05 -2.69 16.92
N ASN A 294 -0.09 -3.28 16.20
CA ASN A 294 0.38 -4.63 16.47
C ASN A 294 1.92 -4.65 16.48
N GLY A 295 2.51 -5.14 17.56
CA GLY A 295 3.94 -5.26 17.78
C GLY A 295 4.53 -6.64 17.46
N ASP A 296 3.69 -7.65 17.22
CA ASP A 296 4.10 -9.05 17.04
C ASP A 296 5.06 -9.31 15.87
N PHE A 297 4.97 -8.50 14.81
CA PHE A 297 5.82 -8.64 13.63
C PHE A 297 6.00 -7.33 12.88
N ASP A 298 7.13 -7.19 12.19
CA ASP A 298 7.37 -6.09 11.26
C ASP A 298 6.84 -6.45 9.85
N ALA A 299 5.82 -5.72 9.40
CA ALA A 299 5.19 -5.95 8.10
C ALA A 299 6.10 -5.57 6.91
N ALA A 300 7.07 -4.67 7.09
CA ALA A 300 8.05 -4.35 6.05
C ALA A 300 9.05 -5.50 5.88
N ASP A 301 9.56 -6.06 6.97
CA ASP A 301 10.43 -7.24 6.94
C ASP A 301 9.70 -8.48 6.38
N ALA A 302 8.43 -8.68 6.75
CA ALA A 302 7.61 -9.77 6.21
C ALA A 302 7.37 -9.63 4.69
N ALA A 303 7.08 -8.41 4.22
CA ALA A 303 6.96 -8.11 2.79
C ALA A 303 8.29 -8.37 2.06
N TRP A 304 9.41 -7.95 2.66
CA TRP A 304 10.73 -8.13 2.06
C TRP A 304 11.12 -9.60 1.94
N LYS A 305 10.89 -10.40 3.00
CA LYS A 305 11.10 -11.85 2.97
C LYS A 305 10.24 -12.55 1.93
N LEU A 306 9.03 -12.04 1.64
CA LEU A 306 8.18 -12.56 0.58
C LEU A 306 8.77 -12.29 -0.82
N PHE A 307 9.38 -11.12 -1.03
CA PHE A 307 9.91 -10.72 -2.34
C PHE A 307 11.31 -11.27 -2.64
N PHE A 308 12.10 -11.48 -1.59
CA PHE A 308 13.49 -11.93 -1.65
C PHE A 308 13.70 -13.11 -0.69
N PRO A 309 13.07 -14.26 -0.95
CA PRO A 309 13.31 -15.46 -0.17
C PRO A 309 14.79 -15.86 -0.30
N ARG A 310 15.42 -16.19 0.82
CA ARG A 310 16.78 -16.73 0.88
C ARG A 310 16.76 -18.23 0.66
#